data_AF-A0A2R5G5I7-F1
#
_entry.id   AF-A0A2R5G5I7-F1
#
_cell.length_a   1.000
_cell.length_b   1.000
_cell.length_c   1.000
_cell.angle_alpha   90.00
_cell.angle_beta   90.00
_cell.angle_gamma   90.00
#
_symmetry.space_group_name_H-M   'P 1'
#
loop_
_entity.id
_entity.type
_entity.pdbx_description
1 polymer ?
#
loop_
_entity_poly.entity_id
_entity_poly.type
_entity_poly.pdbx_seq_one_letter_code
_entity_poly.pdbx_strand_id
1 'polypeptide(L)'
;MVVLEMEAAVDGRQFDRMGGFWIDNCKLLHLTTAEPLNPGRVAWSVERDVTPFARMLVGRSMPFDAILDIPNIVQGPYTGVINVTVRALIYYDPQRSMQLAPLPLVFPLRAPFRDPRSPLKGAIVSGTERLKLPPFRCEACGSSSVQLELALYSTGHGGAEEFYYLEAPGGSPFRELIVYLDGEPVAATVPFPVVYTGGINPLLWRPLSAILALNVPPYSLDLTPLAPLLGDGAEHYFEIGVLNNSKTGQWNIDPILLVSRMDVAQLCEH
;
A
#
# COMPACT_ATOMS: atom_id res chain seq x y z
N MET A 1 0.47 -15.72 12.11
CA MET A 1 0.62 -15.20 10.73
C MET A 1 -0.76 -14.84 10.22
N VAL A 2 -0.90 -13.73 9.50
CA VAL A 2 -2.17 -13.34 8.87
C VAL A 2 -1.92 -13.16 7.38
N VAL A 3 -2.67 -13.89 6.55
CA VAL A 3 -2.58 -13.82 5.09
C VAL A 3 -3.90 -13.29 4.55
N LEU A 4 -3.82 -12.28 3.69
CA LEU A 4 -4.95 -11.82 2.89
C LEU A 4 -4.94 -12.60 1.56
N GLU A 5 -6.01 -13.33 1.30
CA GLU A 5 -6.26 -14.00 0.02
C GLU A 5 -7.31 -13.20 -0.76
N MET A 6 -7.03 -12.92 -2.03
CA MET A 6 -8.01 -12.37 -2.98
C MET A 6 -8.15 -13.32 -4.16
N GLU A 7 -9.37 -13.76 -4.42
CA GLU A 7 -9.74 -14.45 -5.66
C GLU A 7 -10.56 -13.49 -6.52
N ALA A 8 -10.18 -13.33 -7.78
CA ALA A 8 -10.86 -12.43 -8.68
C ALA A 8 -11.00 -13.00 -10.09
N ALA A 9 -12.06 -12.58 -10.78
CA ALA A 9 -12.29 -12.90 -12.16
C ALA A 9 -12.96 -11.73 -12.88
N VAL A 10 -12.62 -11.56 -14.15
CA VAL A 10 -13.33 -10.65 -15.04
C VAL A 10 -13.82 -11.42 -16.25
N ASP A 11 -15.09 -11.20 -16.60
CA ASP A 11 -15.76 -11.84 -17.72
C ASP A 11 -16.31 -10.77 -18.66
N GLY A 12 -15.81 -10.75 -19.90
CA GLY A 12 -16.12 -9.75 -20.91
C GLY A 12 -14.93 -8.86 -21.24
N ARG A 13 -15.18 -7.81 -22.03
CA ARG A 13 -14.12 -6.89 -22.49
C ARG A 13 -13.80 -5.85 -21.44
N GLN A 14 -12.54 -5.77 -21.01
CA GLN A 14 -12.08 -4.76 -20.07
C GLN A 14 -10.59 -4.48 -20.25
N PHE A 15 -10.13 -3.30 -19.83
CA PHE A 15 -8.71 -3.02 -19.62
C PHE A 15 -8.28 -3.40 -18.21
N ASP A 16 -6.98 -3.43 -17.97
CA ASP A 16 -6.47 -3.51 -16.61
C ASP A 16 -6.90 -2.31 -15.77
N ARG A 17 -7.11 -2.53 -14.47
CA ARG A 17 -7.58 -1.52 -13.52
C ARG A 17 -6.72 -1.57 -12.29
N MET A 18 -6.19 -0.41 -11.88
CA MET A 18 -5.62 -0.30 -10.55
C MET A 18 -6.70 -0.56 -9.49
N GLY A 19 -6.30 -1.22 -8.40
CA GLY A 19 -7.15 -1.50 -7.28
C GLY A 19 -6.40 -1.50 -5.96
N GLY A 20 -7.17 -1.40 -4.88
CA GLY A 20 -6.65 -1.62 -3.54
C GLY A 20 -7.72 -2.15 -2.58
N PHE A 21 -7.25 -2.67 -1.46
CA PHE A 21 -8.10 -3.11 -0.36
C PHE A 21 -7.62 -2.46 0.94
N TRP A 22 -8.54 -1.87 1.68
CA TRP A 22 -8.29 -1.18 2.94
C TRP A 22 -9.14 -1.75 4.07
N ILE A 23 -8.57 -1.76 5.27
CA ILE A 23 -9.31 -1.98 6.52
C ILE A 23 -9.02 -0.81 7.44
N ASP A 24 -10.05 -0.15 7.97
CA ASP A 24 -9.96 1.03 8.83
C ASP A 24 -8.97 2.10 8.29
N ASN A 25 -9.05 2.39 6.99
CA ASN A 25 -8.17 3.28 6.22
C ASN A 25 -6.72 2.82 6.02
N CYS A 26 -6.34 1.63 6.48
CA CYS A 26 -5.02 1.06 6.22
C CYS A 26 -5.03 0.21 4.96
N LYS A 27 -4.22 0.59 3.96
CA LYS A 27 -4.07 -0.19 2.72
C LYS A 27 -3.35 -1.51 3.00
N LEU A 28 -4.04 -2.61 2.77
CA LEU A 28 -3.50 -3.95 2.94
C LEU A 28 -3.11 -4.60 1.62
N LEU A 29 -3.69 -4.16 0.50
CA LEU A 29 -3.38 -4.69 -0.83
C LEU A 29 -3.40 -3.55 -1.87
N HIS A 30 -2.46 -3.59 -2.81
CA HIS A 30 -2.37 -2.72 -3.98
C HIS A 30 -2.12 -3.59 -5.21
N LEU A 31 -2.84 -3.37 -6.30
CA LEU A 31 -2.77 -4.24 -7.49
C LEU A 31 -3.19 -3.53 -8.77
N THR A 32 -2.92 -4.14 -9.92
CA THR A 32 -3.73 -4.01 -11.14
C THR A 32 -4.49 -5.32 -11.40
N THR A 33 -5.65 -5.26 -12.04
CA THR A 33 -6.45 -6.45 -12.39
C THR A 33 -5.87 -7.14 -13.61
N ALA A 34 -6.08 -8.46 -13.74
CA ALA A 34 -5.71 -9.16 -14.97
C ALA A 34 -6.59 -8.71 -16.15
N GLU A 35 -5.97 -8.29 -17.26
CA GLU A 35 -6.70 -7.88 -18.46
C GLU A 35 -7.21 -9.09 -19.28
N PRO A 36 -8.53 -9.22 -19.53
CA PRO A 36 -9.10 -10.32 -20.31
C PRO A 36 -8.74 -10.22 -21.80
N LEU A 37 -8.66 -11.35 -22.50
CA LEU A 37 -8.66 -11.37 -23.96
C LEU A 37 -10.07 -11.07 -24.47
N ASN A 38 -10.18 -10.23 -25.50
CA ASN A 38 -11.47 -9.81 -26.02
C ASN A 38 -12.07 -10.80 -27.02
N PRO A 39 -13.29 -11.33 -26.79
CA PRO A 39 -13.97 -11.54 -25.49
C PRO A 39 -13.54 -12.86 -24.82
N GLY A 40 -13.54 -12.87 -23.48
CA GLY A 40 -13.09 -14.02 -22.70
C GLY A 40 -13.11 -13.77 -21.19
N ARG A 41 -12.89 -14.83 -20.43
CA ARG A 41 -12.80 -14.82 -18.97
C ARG A 41 -11.34 -15.01 -18.55
N VAL A 42 -10.88 -14.18 -17.62
CA VAL A 42 -9.61 -14.40 -16.91
C VAL A 42 -9.88 -14.41 -15.41
N ALA A 43 -9.20 -15.31 -14.70
CA ALA A 43 -9.26 -15.44 -13.26
C ALA A 43 -7.84 -15.43 -12.69
N TRP A 44 -7.68 -14.86 -11.51
CA TRP A 44 -6.41 -14.79 -10.81
C TRP A 44 -6.64 -14.85 -9.30
N SER A 45 -5.60 -15.26 -8.58
CA SER A 45 -5.57 -15.21 -7.13
C SER A 45 -4.32 -14.49 -6.65
N VAL A 46 -4.42 -13.89 -5.47
CA VAL A 46 -3.34 -13.17 -4.81
C VAL A 46 -3.33 -13.59 -3.35
N GLU A 47 -2.14 -13.90 -2.84
CA GLU A 47 -1.89 -14.07 -1.41
C GLU A 47 -0.89 -13.01 -0.95
N ARG A 48 -1.18 -12.39 0.18
CA ARG A 48 -0.31 -11.38 0.77
C ARG A 48 -0.19 -11.56 2.26
N ASP A 49 1.04 -11.64 2.75
CA ASP A 49 1.31 -11.60 4.17
C ASP A 49 1.00 -10.18 4.70
N VAL A 50 0.01 -10.11 5.59
CA VAL A 50 -0.40 -8.88 6.29
C VAL A 50 -0.19 -9.02 7.80
N THR A 51 0.70 -9.94 8.22
CA THR A 51 1.06 -10.15 9.63
C THR A 51 1.49 -8.87 10.35
N PRO A 52 2.23 -7.92 9.73
CA PRO A 52 2.53 -6.64 10.38
C PRO A 52 1.29 -5.83 10.79
N PHE A 53 0.16 -6.06 10.12
CA PHE A 53 -1.13 -5.40 10.37
C PHE A 53 -2.07 -6.24 11.25
N ALA A 54 -1.61 -7.36 11.81
CA ALA A 54 -2.45 -8.29 12.57
C ALA A 54 -3.18 -7.62 13.74
N ARG A 55 -2.63 -6.53 14.32
CA ARG A 55 -3.29 -5.75 15.39
C ARG A 55 -4.65 -5.19 14.98
N MET A 56 -4.84 -4.94 13.69
CA MET A 56 -6.09 -4.42 13.15
C MET A 56 -7.15 -5.51 12.99
N LEU A 57 -6.75 -6.78 12.91
CA LEU A 57 -7.59 -7.92 12.50
C LEU A 57 -7.85 -8.91 13.63
N VAL A 58 -6.91 -9.06 14.57
CA VAL A 58 -6.96 -10.05 15.64
C VAL A 58 -7.41 -9.42 16.94
N GLY A 59 -8.33 -10.08 17.65
CA GLY A 59 -8.73 -9.69 19.01
C GLY A 59 -9.65 -8.46 19.10
N ARG A 60 -10.20 -7.99 17.98
CA ARG A 60 -11.15 -6.88 17.92
C ARG A 60 -12.57 -7.39 17.65
N SER A 61 -13.55 -6.75 18.27
CA SER A 61 -14.97 -6.97 17.99
C SER A 61 -15.40 -6.17 16.76
N MET A 62 -16.16 -6.82 15.86
CA MET A 62 -16.79 -6.19 14.69
C MET A 62 -17.72 -5.03 15.08
N PRO A 63 -17.94 -4.03 14.19
CA PRO A 63 -17.56 -4.00 12.78
C PRO A 63 -16.21 -3.33 12.47
N PHE A 64 -15.54 -3.80 11.40
CA PHE A 64 -14.45 -3.10 10.71
C PHE A 64 -14.99 -2.36 9.48
N ASP A 65 -14.38 -1.23 9.11
CA ASP A 65 -14.64 -0.61 7.80
C ASP A 65 -13.70 -1.24 6.76
N ALA A 66 -14.25 -2.00 5.82
CA ALA A 66 -13.50 -2.70 4.79
C ALA A 66 -13.91 -2.21 3.41
N ILE A 67 -12.94 -1.68 2.65
CA ILE A 67 -13.20 -1.04 1.36
C ILE A 67 -12.34 -1.72 0.30
N LEU A 68 -12.98 -2.25 -0.74
CA LEU A 68 -12.36 -2.66 -1.99
C LEU A 68 -12.68 -1.61 -3.05
N ASP A 69 -11.67 -0.92 -3.55
CA ASP A 69 -11.82 0.07 -4.62
C ASP A 69 -11.08 -0.42 -5.87
N ILE A 70 -11.85 -0.78 -6.89
CA ILE A 70 -11.40 -1.10 -8.24
C ILE A 70 -12.32 -0.31 -9.19
N PRO A 71 -11.88 0.84 -9.72
CA PRO A 71 -12.72 1.69 -10.58
C PRO A 71 -13.07 1.03 -11.92
N ASN A 72 -14.12 0.20 -11.92
CA ASN A 72 -14.58 -0.51 -13.10
C ASN A 72 -15.66 0.28 -13.84
N ILE A 73 -15.46 0.50 -15.14
CA ILE A 73 -16.44 1.16 -16.01
C ILE A 73 -16.97 0.11 -16.98
N VAL A 74 -18.25 -0.23 -16.82
CA VAL A 74 -18.97 -1.18 -17.68
C VAL A 74 -19.91 -0.39 -18.59
N GLN A 75 -19.37 0.02 -19.74
CA GLN A 75 -20.11 0.84 -20.70
C GLN A 75 -19.58 0.65 -22.13
N GLY A 76 -20.50 0.65 -23.10
CA GLY A 76 -20.17 0.60 -24.52
C GLY A 76 -19.43 -0.71 -24.87
N PRO A 77 -18.22 -0.65 -25.45
CA PRO A 77 -17.47 -1.86 -25.76
C PRO A 77 -16.92 -2.57 -24.53
N TYR A 78 -16.86 -1.90 -23.36
CA TYR A 78 -16.34 -2.49 -22.11
C TYR A 78 -17.46 -3.20 -21.36
N THR A 79 -17.55 -4.51 -21.55
CA THR A 79 -18.59 -5.36 -20.95
C THR A 79 -18.09 -6.13 -19.73
N GLY A 80 -16.80 -6.02 -19.40
CA GLY A 80 -16.16 -6.83 -18.38
C GLY A 80 -16.62 -6.52 -16.96
N VAL A 81 -17.28 -7.48 -16.33
CA VAL A 81 -17.69 -7.40 -14.92
C VAL A 81 -16.65 -8.10 -14.05
N ILE A 82 -16.13 -7.37 -13.06
CA ILE A 82 -15.12 -7.87 -12.12
C ILE A 82 -15.82 -8.42 -10.88
N ASN A 83 -15.60 -9.69 -10.57
CA ASN A 83 -16.05 -10.34 -9.35
C ASN A 83 -14.83 -10.61 -8.46
N VAL A 84 -14.93 -10.28 -7.17
CA VAL A 84 -13.83 -10.42 -6.21
C VAL A 84 -14.34 -11.02 -4.91
N THR A 85 -13.59 -11.97 -4.37
CA THR A 85 -13.74 -12.48 -3.00
C THR A 85 -12.44 -12.24 -2.25
N VAL A 86 -12.52 -11.64 -1.06
CA VAL A 86 -11.36 -11.40 -0.20
C VAL A 86 -11.55 -12.17 1.10
N ARG A 87 -10.52 -12.90 1.53
CA ARG A 87 -10.49 -13.66 2.79
C ARG A 87 -9.26 -13.27 3.60
N ALA A 88 -9.43 -13.10 4.91
CA ALA A 88 -8.32 -13.00 5.85
C ALA A 88 -8.13 -14.36 6.54
N LEU A 89 -7.01 -15.03 6.25
CA LEU A 89 -6.64 -16.31 6.84
C LEU A 89 -5.72 -16.06 8.04
N ILE A 90 -6.20 -16.40 9.24
CA ILE A 90 -5.47 -16.20 10.49
C ILE A 90 -4.91 -17.54 10.95
N TYR A 91 -3.59 -17.67 10.90
CA TYR A 91 -2.87 -18.85 11.35
C TYR A 91 -2.33 -18.61 12.76
N TYR A 92 -2.88 -19.37 13.72
CA TYR A 92 -2.51 -19.34 15.13
C TYR A 92 -1.79 -20.64 15.52
N ASP A 93 -0.60 -20.51 16.10
CA ASP A 93 0.12 -21.62 16.72
C ASP A 93 0.06 -21.45 18.25
N PRO A 94 -0.75 -22.28 18.95
CA PRO A 94 -0.91 -22.19 20.41
C PRO A 94 0.41 -22.38 21.16
N GLN A 95 1.39 -23.09 20.61
CA GLN A 95 2.68 -23.34 21.27
C GLN A 95 3.68 -22.19 21.09
N ARG A 96 3.54 -21.36 20.04
CA ARG A 96 4.36 -20.16 19.82
C ARG A 96 3.77 -18.88 20.42
N SER A 97 2.58 -18.97 21.01
CA SER A 97 1.86 -17.84 21.59
C SER A 97 2.62 -17.12 22.71
N MET A 98 3.55 -17.79 23.39
CA MET A 98 4.41 -17.22 24.44
C MET A 98 5.62 -16.41 23.94
N GLN A 99 5.88 -16.37 22.62
CA GLN A 99 7.07 -15.72 22.03
C GLN A 99 6.76 -14.62 21.02
N LEU A 100 5.48 -14.28 20.81
CA LEU A 100 5.13 -13.26 19.83
C LEU A 100 5.59 -11.89 20.33
N ALA A 101 6.49 -11.26 19.56
CA ALA A 101 6.78 -9.85 19.69
C ALA A 101 5.46 -9.06 19.68
N PRO A 102 5.34 -7.98 20.47
CA PRO A 102 4.13 -7.18 20.52
C PRO A 102 3.76 -6.70 19.10
N LEU A 103 2.47 -6.79 18.76
CA LEU A 103 2.00 -6.39 17.44
C LEU A 103 2.28 -4.90 17.21
N PRO A 104 2.74 -4.48 16.02
CA PRO A 104 3.04 -3.09 15.75
C PRO A 104 1.84 -2.17 15.98
N LEU A 105 2.06 -0.96 16.47
CA LEU A 105 1.08 0.11 16.30
C LEU A 105 1.03 0.48 14.82
N VAL A 106 -0.17 0.76 14.32
CA VAL A 106 -0.40 1.06 12.90
C VAL A 106 -1.04 2.44 12.77
N PHE A 107 -0.39 3.32 12.03
CA PHE A 107 -0.86 4.68 11.78
C PHE A 107 -1.05 4.90 10.27
N PRO A 108 -2.27 4.73 9.73
CA PRO A 108 -2.55 5.09 8.34
C PRO A 108 -2.53 6.62 8.19
N LEU A 109 -1.54 7.15 7.47
CA LEU A 109 -1.31 8.61 7.43
C LEU A 109 -2.25 9.37 6.49
N ARG A 110 -2.92 8.65 5.57
CA ARG A 110 -3.91 9.22 4.66
C ARG A 110 -5.34 9.29 5.24
N ALA A 111 -5.54 8.76 6.45
CA ALA A 111 -6.86 8.70 7.06
C ALA A 111 -7.28 10.03 7.72
N PRO A 112 -8.58 10.42 7.65
CA PRO A 112 -9.64 9.79 6.87
C PRO A 112 -9.62 10.23 5.39
N PHE A 113 -10.07 9.35 4.48
CA PHE A 113 -10.21 9.70 3.06
C PHE A 113 -11.26 10.79 2.85
N ARG A 114 -10.95 11.77 1.98
CA ARG A 114 -11.92 12.82 1.58
C ARG A 114 -13.16 12.24 0.90
N ASP A 115 -12.99 11.15 0.15
CA ASP A 115 -14.07 10.37 -0.45
C ASP A 115 -13.94 8.90 0.00
N PRO A 116 -14.70 8.47 1.02
CA PRO A 116 -14.68 7.09 1.51
C PRO A 116 -15.09 6.07 0.44
N ARG A 117 -15.77 6.48 -0.63
CA ARG A 117 -16.20 5.58 -1.71
C ARG A 117 -15.12 5.34 -2.75
N SER A 118 -14.07 6.18 -2.78
CA SER A 118 -12.91 5.95 -3.63
C SER A 118 -11.59 6.38 -2.97
N PRO A 119 -11.10 5.58 -2.00
CA PRO A 119 -9.78 5.77 -1.39
C PRO A 119 -8.67 5.88 -2.45
N LEU A 120 -8.77 5.14 -3.55
CA LEU A 120 -7.74 5.12 -4.59
C LEU A 120 -7.58 6.48 -5.26
N LYS A 121 -8.71 7.14 -5.57
CA LYS A 121 -8.71 8.50 -6.13
C LYS A 121 -8.19 9.51 -5.11
N GLY A 122 -8.55 9.33 -3.84
CA GLY A 122 -8.05 10.15 -2.73
C GLY A 122 -6.55 9.99 -2.48
N ALA A 123 -5.91 8.94 -3.02
CA ALA A 123 -4.48 8.67 -2.90
C ALA A 123 -3.63 9.16 -4.08
N ILE A 124 -4.24 9.73 -5.13
CA ILE A 124 -3.53 10.25 -6.30
C ILE A 124 -2.95 11.64 -5.98
N VAL A 125 -1.65 11.80 -6.24
CA VAL A 125 -0.92 13.06 -6.14
C VAL A 125 -0.20 13.39 -7.44
N SER A 126 -0.02 14.68 -7.73
CA SER A 126 0.79 15.17 -8.86
C SER A 126 2.04 15.95 -8.41
N GLY A 127 2.34 15.93 -7.11
CA GLY A 127 3.48 16.61 -6.50
C GLY A 127 3.76 16.01 -5.13
N THR A 128 4.03 16.84 -4.14
CA THR A 128 4.10 16.41 -2.74
C THR A 128 2.75 16.54 -2.07
N GLU A 129 2.50 15.68 -1.09
CA GLU A 129 1.35 15.78 -0.21
C GLU A 129 1.80 15.79 1.24
N ARG A 130 1.22 16.72 2.00
CA ARG A 130 1.43 16.86 3.43
C ARG A 130 0.40 16.04 4.20
N LEU A 131 0.86 15.10 5.01
CA LEU A 131 0.09 14.15 5.80
C LEU A 131 0.42 14.31 7.27
N LYS A 132 -0.62 14.43 8.11
CA LYS A 132 -0.46 14.62 9.55
C LYS A 132 -0.28 13.27 10.23
N LEU A 133 0.75 13.14 11.06
CA LEU A 133 0.88 12.02 11.97
C LEU A 133 0.00 12.27 13.21
N PRO A 134 -0.89 11.34 13.60
CA PRO A 134 -1.56 11.42 14.90
C PRO A 134 -0.53 11.45 16.04
N PRO A 135 -0.58 12.43 16.95
CA PRO A 135 0.38 12.52 18.04
C PRO A 135 0.41 11.23 18.86
N PHE A 136 1.60 10.69 19.12
CA PHE A 136 1.77 9.57 20.02
C PHE A 136 2.98 9.81 20.92
N ARG A 137 2.89 9.36 22.17
CA ARG A 137 4.00 9.41 23.13
C ARG A 137 4.61 8.02 23.24
N CYS A 138 5.93 7.96 23.17
CA CYS A 138 6.67 6.71 23.25
C CYS A 138 7.89 6.87 24.15
N GLU A 139 7.77 6.45 25.40
CA GLU A 139 8.85 6.55 26.39
C GLU A 139 10.05 5.67 26.03
N ALA A 140 9.80 4.53 25.39
CA ALA A 140 10.85 3.62 24.92
C ALA A 140 11.56 4.10 23.64
N CYS A 141 11.08 5.15 22.97
CA CYS A 141 11.65 5.58 21.69
C CYS A 141 13.05 6.19 21.80
N GLY A 142 13.48 6.58 23.01
CA GLY A 142 14.88 6.93 23.30
C GLY A 142 15.79 5.71 23.56
N SER A 143 15.25 4.49 23.55
CA SER A 143 15.99 3.24 23.72
C SER A 143 16.12 2.50 22.38
N SER A 144 17.11 1.62 22.22
CA SER A 144 17.30 0.79 21.01
C SER A 144 16.26 -0.33 20.85
N SER A 145 15.09 -0.21 21.51
CA SER A 145 14.04 -1.24 21.56
C SER A 145 12.82 -0.90 20.70
N VAL A 146 12.89 0.13 19.85
CA VAL A 146 11.80 0.51 18.95
C VAL A 146 12.29 0.46 17.51
N GLN A 147 11.45 -0.07 16.63
CA GLN A 147 11.62 0.00 15.19
C GLN A 147 10.49 0.82 14.59
N LEU A 148 10.83 1.78 13.73
CA LEU A 148 9.87 2.54 12.94
C LEU A 148 10.03 2.20 11.47
N GLU A 149 8.94 1.80 10.83
CA GLU A 149 8.90 1.52 9.40
C GLU A 149 7.78 2.31 8.75
N LEU A 150 8.09 3.03 7.68
CA LEU A 150 7.08 3.60 6.80
C LEU A 150 6.85 2.64 5.63
N ALA A 151 5.72 1.94 5.65
CA ALA A 151 5.23 1.14 4.53
C ALA A 151 4.52 2.06 3.54
N LEU A 152 5.18 2.39 2.44
CA LEU A 152 4.69 3.31 1.42
C LEU A 152 4.20 2.54 0.19
N TYR A 153 2.89 2.48 -0.04
CA TYR A 153 2.38 2.02 -1.33
C TYR A 153 2.46 3.15 -2.34
N SER A 154 3.19 2.92 -3.43
CA SER A 154 3.24 3.90 -4.50
C SER A 154 3.46 3.31 -5.88
N THR A 155 2.74 3.86 -6.86
CA THR A 155 2.79 3.46 -8.27
C THR A 155 2.45 4.66 -9.15
N GLY A 156 3.12 4.77 -10.30
CA GLY A 156 2.86 5.81 -11.31
C GLY A 156 1.75 5.39 -12.26
N HIS A 157 0.89 6.34 -12.64
CA HIS A 157 -0.29 6.12 -13.47
C HIS A 157 -0.51 7.27 -14.43
N GLY A 158 -1.13 6.96 -15.57
CA GLY A 158 -1.57 7.94 -16.55
C GLY A 158 -0.41 8.57 -17.34
N GLY A 159 -0.59 8.64 -18.65
CA GLY A 159 0.35 9.29 -19.56
C GLY A 159 1.78 8.85 -19.33
N ALA A 160 2.61 9.79 -18.89
CA ALA A 160 4.05 9.62 -18.68
C ALA A 160 4.44 8.68 -17.55
N GLU A 161 3.65 8.64 -16.47
CA GLU A 161 4.07 7.99 -15.22
C GLU A 161 3.72 6.50 -15.19
N GLU A 162 2.84 6.04 -16.08
CA GLU A 162 2.60 4.62 -16.26
C GLU A 162 3.80 3.92 -16.93
N PHE A 163 4.49 4.64 -17.83
CA PHE A 163 5.60 4.13 -18.63
C PHE A 163 6.89 4.93 -18.45
N TYR A 164 7.09 5.56 -17.29
CA TYR A 164 8.21 6.49 -17.06
C TYR A 164 9.58 5.89 -17.37
N TYR A 165 9.71 4.56 -17.25
CA TYR A 165 10.92 3.79 -17.50
C TYR A 165 11.17 3.45 -18.98
N LEU A 166 10.19 3.70 -19.87
CA LEU A 166 10.28 3.49 -21.33
C LEU A 166 10.35 4.82 -22.08
N GLU A 167 9.50 5.76 -21.68
CA GLU A 167 9.38 7.07 -22.29
C GLU A 167 9.38 8.11 -21.16
N ALA A 168 10.17 9.16 -21.33
CA ALA A 168 10.29 10.21 -20.32
C ALA A 168 9.58 11.49 -20.76
N PRO A 169 8.25 11.62 -20.66
CA PRO A 169 7.60 12.93 -20.74
C PRO A 169 7.93 13.88 -19.56
N GLY A 170 8.88 13.49 -18.69
CA GLY A 170 9.56 14.34 -17.70
C GLY A 170 11.06 14.52 -17.95
N GLY A 171 11.59 14.10 -19.11
CA GLY A 171 13.00 14.26 -19.50
C GLY A 171 13.99 13.25 -18.92
N SER A 172 13.58 12.42 -17.94
CA SER A 172 14.39 11.33 -17.38
C SER A 172 13.54 10.07 -17.10
N PRO A 173 14.08 8.86 -17.30
CA PRO A 173 13.45 7.62 -16.87
C PRO A 173 13.61 7.33 -15.37
N PHE A 174 14.29 8.22 -14.65
CA PHE A 174 14.49 8.11 -13.21
C PHE A 174 13.36 8.79 -12.44
N ARG A 175 12.89 8.14 -11.38
CA ARG A 175 11.96 8.67 -10.38
C ARG A 175 12.51 8.35 -9.01
N GLU A 176 12.23 9.20 -8.04
CA GLU A 176 12.60 8.98 -6.65
C GLU A 176 11.42 9.37 -5.78
N LEU A 177 10.92 8.42 -4.98
CA LEU A 177 9.98 8.69 -3.91
C LEU A 177 10.78 9.33 -2.78
N ILE A 178 10.39 10.52 -2.35
CA ILE A 178 11.06 11.25 -1.28
C ILE A 178 10.07 11.51 -0.14
N VAL A 179 10.57 11.35 1.08
CA VAL A 179 9.83 11.55 2.33
C VAL A 179 10.54 12.63 3.12
N TYR A 180 9.80 13.68 3.45
CA TYR A 180 10.19 14.72 4.38
C TYR A 180 9.44 14.57 5.69
N LEU A 181 10.10 14.91 6.79
CA LEU A 181 9.50 15.06 8.12
C LEU A 181 9.73 16.49 8.58
N ASP A 182 8.64 17.23 8.81
CA ASP A 182 8.67 18.63 9.27
C ASP A 182 9.54 19.56 8.41
N GLY A 183 9.61 19.27 7.10
CA GLY A 183 10.38 20.02 6.11
C GLY A 183 11.77 19.47 5.80
N GLU A 184 12.27 18.52 6.58
CA GLU A 184 13.60 17.92 6.39
C GLU A 184 13.50 16.57 5.67
N PRO A 185 14.34 16.27 4.65
CA PRO A 185 14.33 14.99 3.97
C PRO A 185 14.84 13.88 4.90
N VAL A 186 14.07 12.81 5.05
CA VAL A 186 14.40 11.72 5.99
C VAL A 186 14.54 10.34 5.34
N ALA A 187 13.88 10.11 4.20
CA ALA A 187 14.02 8.86 3.46
C ALA A 187 13.76 9.09 1.97
N ALA A 188 14.38 8.25 1.13
CA ALA A 188 14.11 8.21 -0.29
C ALA A 188 14.27 6.79 -0.82
N THR A 189 13.55 6.47 -1.90
CA THR A 189 13.70 5.19 -2.61
C THR A 189 13.33 5.32 -4.08
N VAL A 190 13.89 4.46 -4.91
CA VAL A 190 13.58 4.40 -6.34
C VAL A 190 12.41 3.45 -6.54
N PRO A 191 11.31 3.89 -7.18
CA PRO A 191 10.16 3.03 -7.40
C PRO A 191 10.49 1.92 -8.40
N PHE A 192 9.95 0.72 -8.14
CA PHE A 192 10.05 -0.39 -9.05
C PHE A 192 9.15 -0.16 -10.29
N PRO A 193 9.65 -0.38 -11.51
CA PRO A 193 8.86 -0.20 -12.74
C PRO A 193 7.87 -1.36 -12.91
N VAL A 194 6.70 -1.24 -12.27
CA VAL A 194 5.61 -2.22 -12.42
C VAL A 194 5.02 -2.07 -13.83
N VAL A 195 5.11 -3.14 -14.63
CA VAL A 195 4.41 -3.19 -15.92
C VAL A 195 3.00 -3.73 -15.70
N TYR A 196 1.98 -2.91 -15.95
CA TYR A 196 0.60 -3.35 -15.80
C TYR A 196 0.16 -4.32 -16.91
N THR A 197 -0.91 -5.07 -16.70
CA THR A 197 -1.27 -6.17 -17.62
C THR A 197 -1.76 -5.71 -18.99
N GLY A 198 -2.13 -4.43 -19.14
CA GLY A 198 -2.39 -3.79 -20.43
C GLY A 198 -1.17 -3.08 -21.04
N GLY A 199 -0.05 -2.99 -20.31
CA GLY A 199 1.10 -2.18 -20.68
C GLY A 199 1.99 -2.80 -21.75
N ILE A 200 2.66 -1.95 -22.55
CA ILE A 200 3.60 -2.30 -23.63
C ILE A 200 2.97 -3.16 -24.74
N ASN A 201 2.75 -4.44 -24.46
CA ASN A 201 2.03 -5.38 -25.30
C ASN A 201 1.27 -6.37 -24.40
N PRO A 202 -0.07 -6.29 -24.33
CA PRO A 202 -0.89 -7.17 -23.51
C PRO A 202 -0.70 -8.67 -23.78
N LEU A 203 -0.20 -9.07 -24.95
CA LEU A 203 0.05 -10.47 -25.28
C LEU A 203 1.26 -11.06 -24.51
N LEU A 204 2.17 -10.21 -24.00
CA LEU A 204 3.31 -10.66 -23.19
C LEU A 204 2.88 -11.07 -21.77
N TRP A 205 1.74 -10.56 -21.29
CA TRP A 205 1.28 -10.72 -19.91
C TRP A 205 0.24 -11.83 -19.77
N ARG A 206 0.31 -12.84 -20.64
CA ARG A 206 -0.60 -13.99 -20.70
C ARG A 206 0.19 -15.27 -20.98
N PRO A 207 -0.02 -16.37 -20.22
CA PRO A 207 -0.94 -16.51 -19.09
C PRO A 207 -0.44 -15.91 -17.77
N LEU A 208 0.80 -15.41 -17.71
CA LEU A 208 1.40 -14.83 -16.52
C LEU A 208 1.50 -13.31 -16.66
N SER A 209 1.10 -12.57 -15.62
CA SER A 209 1.30 -11.13 -15.56
C SER A 209 2.79 -10.78 -15.41
N ALA A 210 3.13 -9.51 -15.62
CA ALA A 210 4.42 -9.01 -15.18
C ALA A 210 4.59 -9.18 -13.66
N ILE A 211 5.84 -9.17 -13.21
CA ILE A 211 6.19 -9.30 -11.80
C ILE A 211 5.50 -8.18 -10.99
N LEU A 212 4.95 -8.55 -9.84
CA LEU A 212 4.24 -7.67 -8.89
C LEU A 212 2.93 -7.02 -9.39
N ALA A 213 2.57 -7.10 -10.67
CA ALA A 213 1.41 -6.39 -11.22
C ALA A 213 0.11 -6.68 -10.45
N LEU A 214 -0.15 -7.95 -10.11
CA LEU A 214 -1.35 -8.35 -9.38
C LEU A 214 -1.22 -8.19 -7.84
N ASN A 215 -0.03 -7.92 -7.31
CA ASN A 215 0.26 -7.79 -5.88
C ASN A 215 1.47 -6.89 -5.65
N VAL A 216 1.25 -5.58 -5.70
CA VAL A 216 2.33 -4.61 -5.57
C VAL A 216 2.70 -4.46 -4.09
N PRO A 217 3.96 -4.72 -3.69
CA PRO A 217 4.43 -4.54 -2.32
C PRO A 217 4.54 -3.05 -1.96
N PRO A 218 4.53 -2.70 -0.67
CA PRO A 218 4.90 -1.36 -0.27
C PRO A 218 6.43 -1.23 -0.34
N TYR A 219 6.92 0.00 -0.40
CA TYR A 219 8.31 0.28 -0.06
C TYR A 219 8.43 0.35 1.46
N SER A 220 9.34 -0.44 2.04
CA SER A 220 9.65 -0.40 3.47
C SER A 220 10.81 0.57 3.72
N LEU A 221 10.53 1.70 4.35
CA LEU A 221 11.53 2.72 4.69
C LEU A 221 11.78 2.69 6.19
N ASP A 222 13.03 2.42 6.59
CA ASP A 222 13.43 2.41 7.99
C ASP A 222 13.56 3.84 8.52
N LEU A 223 12.67 4.21 9.43
CA LEU A 223 12.64 5.50 10.10
C LEU A 223 13.05 5.39 11.58
N THR A 224 13.62 4.25 11.99
CA THR A 224 14.01 3.98 13.38
C THR A 224 14.86 5.10 14.01
N PRO A 225 15.82 5.73 13.30
CA PRO A 225 16.58 6.85 13.86
C PRO A 225 15.73 8.06 14.29
N LEU A 226 14.50 8.18 13.76
CA LEU A 226 13.57 9.27 14.08
C LEU A 226 12.65 8.94 15.25
N ALA A 227 12.77 7.76 15.87
CA ALA A 227 11.89 7.35 16.95
C ALA A 227 11.83 8.35 18.12
N PRO A 228 12.96 8.88 18.63
CA PRO A 228 12.91 9.87 19.72
C PRO A 228 12.18 11.15 19.34
N LEU A 229 12.26 11.55 18.06
CA LEU A 229 11.61 12.75 17.53
C LEU A 229 10.10 12.51 17.42
N LEU A 230 9.69 11.46 16.71
CA LEU A 230 8.28 11.17 16.43
C LEU A 230 7.47 10.76 17.68
N GLY A 231 8.15 10.26 18.71
CA GLY A 231 7.55 9.77 19.95
C GLY A 231 7.46 10.80 21.08
N ASP A 232 7.74 12.08 20.83
CA ASP A 232 7.77 13.14 21.84
C ASP A 232 6.36 13.62 22.29
N GLY A 233 5.33 13.24 21.52
CA GLY A 233 3.93 13.63 21.70
C GLY A 233 3.55 14.95 21.03
N ALA A 234 4.44 15.56 20.25
CA ALA A 234 4.18 16.74 19.45
C ALA A 234 3.46 16.39 18.13
N GLU A 235 3.05 17.43 17.40
CA GLU A 235 2.50 17.26 16.06
C GLU A 235 3.63 17.20 15.04
N HIS A 236 3.61 16.17 14.20
CA HIS A 236 4.53 16.00 13.09
C HIS A 236 3.78 15.87 11.76
N TYR A 237 4.44 16.31 10.70
CA TYR A 237 3.92 16.25 9.35
C TYR A 237 4.91 15.57 8.43
N PHE A 238 4.44 14.51 7.77
CA PHE A 238 5.13 13.93 6.63
C PHE A 238 4.78 14.73 5.39
N GLU A 239 5.76 14.99 4.53
CA GLU A 239 5.52 15.43 3.17
C GLU A 239 6.12 14.40 2.21
N ILE A 240 5.30 13.82 1.35
CA ILE A 240 5.71 12.69 0.49
C ILE A 240 5.36 13.01 -0.96
N GLY A 241 6.30 12.78 -1.87
CA GLY A 241 6.10 13.01 -3.29
C GLY A 241 7.08 12.25 -4.15
N VAL A 242 7.07 12.57 -5.45
CA VAL A 242 7.91 11.93 -6.45
C VAL A 242 8.74 12.97 -7.18
N LEU A 243 10.06 12.87 -7.06
CA LEU A 243 11.00 13.70 -7.81
C LEU A 243 11.05 13.26 -9.28
N ASN A 244 11.30 14.22 -10.16
CA ASN A 244 11.26 14.07 -11.62
C ASN A 244 9.89 13.61 -12.17
N ASN A 245 8.81 13.78 -11.40
CA ASN A 245 7.46 13.58 -11.89
C ASN A 245 7.17 14.55 -13.05
N SER A 246 6.46 14.09 -14.07
CA SER A 246 5.97 14.98 -15.13
C SER A 246 4.91 15.96 -14.60
N LYS A 247 4.72 17.09 -15.30
CA LYS A 247 3.77 18.15 -14.88
C LYS A 247 2.33 17.67 -14.71
N THR A 248 1.94 16.64 -15.45
CA THR A 248 0.61 16.02 -15.40
C THR A 248 0.66 14.62 -14.80
N GLY A 249 1.81 14.21 -14.27
CA GLY A 249 2.04 12.88 -13.77
C GLY A 249 1.23 12.60 -12.51
N GLN A 250 0.71 11.39 -12.40
CA GLN A 250 -0.12 10.96 -11.28
C GLN A 250 0.52 9.77 -10.60
N TRP A 251 0.67 9.87 -9.29
CA TRP A 251 1.19 8.80 -8.45
C TRP A 251 0.20 8.49 -7.36
N ASN A 252 -0.06 7.21 -7.13
CA ASN A 252 -0.73 6.80 -5.91
C ASN A 252 0.31 6.86 -4.77
N ILE A 253 -0.03 7.45 -3.62
CA ILE A 253 0.83 7.50 -2.44
C ILE A 253 -0.03 7.13 -1.25
N ASP A 254 0.19 5.98 -0.62
CA ASP A 254 -0.56 5.56 0.57
C ASP A 254 0.42 5.05 1.64
N PRO A 255 0.82 5.94 2.57
CA PRO A 255 1.83 5.63 3.56
C PRO A 255 1.21 5.22 4.90
N ILE A 256 1.79 4.20 5.50
CA ILE A 256 1.41 3.68 6.81
C ILE A 256 2.65 3.60 7.68
N LEU A 257 2.63 4.25 8.84
CA LEU A 257 3.69 4.14 9.83
C LEU A 257 3.42 2.95 10.75
N LEU A 258 4.40 2.06 10.86
CA LEU A 258 4.42 0.93 11.77
C LEU A 258 5.42 1.21 12.90
N VAL A 259 4.97 1.02 14.14
CA VAL A 259 5.81 1.19 15.34
C VAL A 259 5.85 -0.13 16.10
N SER A 260 7.00 -0.79 16.06
CA SER A 260 7.22 -2.09 16.69
C SER A 260 8.15 -1.94 17.89
N ARG A 261 7.88 -2.70 18.96
CA ARG A 261 8.83 -2.85 20.07
C ARG A 261 9.63 -4.13 19.85
N MET A 262 10.95 -4.03 19.93
CA MET A 262 11.92 -5.09 19.69
C MET A 262 12.29 -5.85 20.97
N ASP A 263 11.63 -5.58 22.11
CA ASP A 263 11.94 -6.24 23.36
C ASP A 263 11.47 -7.71 23.37
N VAL A 264 12.44 -8.60 23.20
CA VAL A 264 12.30 -10.02 23.49
C VAL A 264 12.55 -10.18 25.00
N ALA A 265 11.48 -10.43 25.75
CA ALA A 265 11.41 -10.83 27.16
C ALA A 265 11.08 -9.74 28.21
N GLN A 266 10.12 -10.12 29.06
CA GLN A 266 9.68 -9.52 30.34
C GLN A 266 8.67 -8.37 30.27
N LEU A 267 7.39 -8.74 30.19
CA LEU A 267 6.38 -8.12 31.05
C LEU A 267 6.02 -9.14 32.14
N CYS A 268 6.64 -9.00 33.31
CA CYS A 268 6.08 -9.55 34.54
C CYS A 268 4.86 -8.70 34.92
N GLU A 269 3.77 -9.37 35.28
CA GLU A 269 2.55 -8.76 35.81
C GLU A 269 2.82 -7.98 37.10
N HIS A 270 2.25 -6.78 37.19
CA HIS A 270 1.91 -6.13 38.44
C HIS A 270 0.44 -5.75 38.40
#